data_AF-A0A068WNF6-F1
#
_entry.id   AF-A0A068WNF6-F1
#
_cell.length_a   1.000
_cell.length_b   1.000
_cell.length_c   1.000
_cell.angle_alpha   90.00
_cell.angle_beta   90.00
_cell.angle_gamma   90.00
#
_symmetry.space_group_name_H-M   'P 1'
#
loop_
_entity.id
_entity.type
_entity.pdbx_description
1 polymer ?
#
loop_
_entity_poly.entity_id
_entity_poly.type
_entity_poly.pdbx_seq_one_letter_code
_entity_poly.pdbx_strand_id
1 'polypeptide(L)'
;MNHLPSVLSTALSPYSKAIIVYFCGLRSQLYSYLQVKSVYANSDRILLKNSSCLLRLGPSHETSWRIEGEMVTRQWTIEVNLSEDPSNVSVPMVAKFVCPTNIATEAGSETVNIDSGGGELDVYYLTIRPTLPLETNEGHSFKKNSARGFTLRPVDPAVGLDEASLLCVGHRGMGAEKPETPADEQWPENTLLSFNKAAELNVPMVELDVQPLRDSNDLVIYHSFNIVTKRSDRIRPCGCPKYEVDVFGESGICNKKMPNLIPTFFLNELQDLKWGLHSKTCEKSTHEYEAAVENAKSEVKNGGEVSNSCLIPLRRGTQQAEYLPFFSQVLATVPTRLALDVELKYPQDTPNMAFKLVHEMGVDRQALDEFGHPSRYFYSINQFADNVIRSLQTQGNGREIVLSTFNADLCLALRLKQTTFPVLFISRAGCEQPLSVYTKAIPPSHSSTRLPPPPHLLDPRHRNAAAVVEWAHLIGMDGVVIPGKPFETATAEGAGLAHRMAAFRLACIPFGACVSTPTFKRRAAELGLTGICIDDVHRNAW
;
A
#
# COMPACT_ATOMS: atom_id res chain seq x y z
N MET A 1 -17.30 11.34 -19.03
CA MET A 1 -16.07 11.95 -19.60
C MET A 1 -14.96 10.96 -19.34
N ASN A 2 -14.27 10.46 -20.37
CA ASN A 2 -13.50 9.20 -20.30
C ASN A 2 -11.98 9.38 -20.48
N HIS A 3 -11.44 10.59 -20.34
CA HIS A 3 -10.02 10.85 -20.60
C HIS A 3 -9.28 11.20 -19.32
N LEU A 4 -8.24 10.42 -19.04
CA LEU A 4 -7.30 10.66 -17.96
C LEU A 4 -6.60 12.02 -18.15
N PRO A 5 -6.36 12.81 -17.09
CA PRO A 5 -5.54 14.01 -17.20
C PRO A 5 -4.18 13.68 -17.84
N SER A 6 -3.75 14.49 -18.82
CA SER A 6 -2.51 14.25 -19.59
C SER A 6 -1.28 14.09 -18.69
N VAL A 7 -1.23 14.78 -17.54
CA VAL A 7 -0.12 14.70 -16.58
C VAL A 7 0.01 13.32 -15.91
N LEU A 8 -1.08 12.54 -15.84
CA LEU A 8 -1.11 11.20 -15.23
C LEU A 8 -0.89 10.09 -16.28
N SER A 9 -0.83 10.45 -17.56
CA SER A 9 -0.67 9.51 -18.67
C SER A 9 0.76 9.00 -18.85
N THR A 10 1.76 9.69 -18.29
CA THR A 10 3.19 9.36 -18.42
C THR A 10 3.92 9.53 -17.09
N ALA A 11 4.97 8.72 -16.85
CA ALA A 11 5.87 8.96 -15.74
C ALA A 11 6.60 10.30 -15.86
N LEU A 12 7.03 10.83 -14.71
CA LEU A 12 7.84 12.04 -14.59
C LEU A 12 9.20 11.83 -15.29
N SER A 13 9.60 12.82 -16.07
CA SER A 13 10.98 12.90 -16.59
C SER A 13 11.97 13.22 -15.45
N PRO A 14 13.28 12.90 -15.61
CA PRO A 14 14.32 13.20 -14.61
C PRO A 14 14.41 14.67 -14.17
N TYR A 15 13.92 15.60 -14.99
CA TYR A 15 13.97 17.04 -14.75
C TYR A 15 12.64 17.63 -14.25
N SER A 16 11.62 16.79 -14.06
CA SER A 16 10.29 17.22 -13.63
C SER A 16 9.99 16.84 -12.19
N LYS A 17 9.02 17.52 -11.59
CA LYS A 17 8.44 17.18 -10.28
C LYS A 17 6.94 17.45 -10.33
N ALA A 18 6.18 16.67 -9.58
CA ALA A 18 4.76 16.93 -9.34
C ALA A 18 4.57 17.48 -7.92
N ILE A 19 3.68 18.45 -7.77
CA ILE A 19 3.24 18.94 -6.47
C ILE A 19 1.74 18.71 -6.39
N ILE A 20 1.35 17.86 -5.48
CA ILE A 20 -0.04 17.50 -5.22
C ILE A 20 -0.48 18.33 -4.03
N VAL A 21 -1.61 19.02 -4.19
CA VAL A 21 -2.15 19.91 -3.15
C VAL A 21 -3.58 19.49 -2.84
N TYR A 22 -3.80 19.22 -1.57
CA TYR A 22 -5.07 18.80 -1.01
C TYR A 22 -5.64 19.94 -0.19
N PHE A 23 -6.83 20.42 -0.58
CA PHE A 23 -7.65 21.29 0.25
C PHE A 23 -8.48 20.39 1.17
N CYS A 24 -7.96 20.13 2.37
CA CYS A 24 -8.47 19.10 3.26
C CYS A 24 -9.77 19.52 3.96
N GLY A 25 -9.96 20.81 4.22
CA GLY A 25 -11.18 21.31 4.83
C GLY A 25 -11.29 22.82 4.80
N LEU A 26 -12.48 23.32 4.45
CA LEU A 26 -12.88 24.73 4.53
C LEU A 26 -13.91 24.84 5.65
N ARG A 27 -13.53 25.49 6.76
CA ARG A 27 -14.39 25.78 7.90
C ARG A 27 -14.64 27.29 7.91
N SER A 28 -15.74 27.73 7.32
CA SER A 28 -16.15 29.14 7.36
C SER A 28 -17.67 29.22 7.35
N GLN A 29 -18.21 30.25 8.00
CA GLN A 29 -19.63 30.61 7.88
C GLN A 29 -19.88 31.49 6.65
N LEU A 30 -18.84 32.07 6.07
CA LEU A 30 -18.92 33.02 4.95
C LEU A 30 -18.66 32.36 3.60
N TYR A 31 -17.78 31.35 3.57
CA TYR A 31 -17.34 30.74 2.31
C TYR A 31 -17.68 29.26 2.26
N SER A 32 -18.24 28.85 1.12
CA SER A 32 -18.58 27.44 0.84
C SER A 32 -17.82 26.87 -0.35
N TYR A 33 -17.11 27.73 -1.09
CA TYR A 33 -16.43 27.37 -2.32
C TYR A 33 -15.03 27.98 -2.36
N LEU A 34 -14.11 27.24 -2.98
CA LEU A 34 -12.75 27.71 -3.26
C LEU A 34 -12.44 27.58 -4.75
N GLN A 35 -11.65 28.50 -5.27
CA GLN A 35 -11.22 28.51 -6.67
C GLN A 35 -9.71 28.79 -6.72
N VAL A 36 -8.95 27.89 -7.35
CA VAL A 36 -7.50 28.11 -7.55
C VAL A 36 -7.29 29.11 -8.68
N LYS A 37 -6.86 30.32 -8.34
CA LYS A 37 -6.80 31.44 -9.28
C LYS A 37 -5.46 31.54 -9.99
N SER A 38 -4.37 31.46 -9.24
CA SER A 38 -3.02 31.51 -9.79
C SER A 38 -2.03 30.78 -8.91
N VAL A 39 -0.95 30.35 -9.53
CA VAL A 39 0.18 29.74 -8.84
C VAL A 39 1.39 30.59 -9.12
N TYR A 40 2.21 30.85 -8.11
CA TYR A 40 3.46 31.58 -8.24
C TYR A 40 4.60 30.60 -8.02
N ALA A 41 5.55 30.56 -8.95
CA ALA A 41 6.82 29.88 -8.76
C ALA A 41 7.85 30.94 -8.36
N ASN A 42 8.29 30.91 -7.10
CA ASN A 42 9.03 31.97 -6.45
C ASN A 42 8.28 33.33 -6.56
N SER A 43 8.77 34.26 -7.37
CA SER A 43 8.17 35.58 -7.60
C SER A 43 7.37 35.68 -8.89
N ASP A 44 7.42 34.66 -9.75
CA ASP A 44 6.78 34.69 -11.06
C ASP A 44 5.33 34.19 -10.97
N ARG A 45 4.40 35.06 -11.35
CA ARG A 45 2.98 34.72 -11.40
C ARG A 45 2.66 33.88 -12.64
N ILE A 46 2.01 32.75 -12.43
CA ILE A 46 1.50 31.90 -13.49
C ILE A 46 -0.03 31.92 -13.41
N LEU A 47 -0.64 32.57 -14.41
CA LEU A 47 -2.09 32.59 -14.57
C LEU A 47 -2.55 31.28 -15.20
N LEU A 48 -3.42 30.57 -14.48
CA LEU A 48 -3.92 29.28 -14.94
C LEU A 48 -5.07 29.52 -15.93
N LYS A 49 -4.91 29.08 -17.19
CA LYS A 49 -5.93 29.27 -18.24
C LYS A 49 -7.29 28.64 -17.90
N ASN A 50 -7.29 27.57 -17.08
CA ASN A 50 -8.48 26.86 -16.60
C ASN A 50 -8.71 27.06 -15.09
N SER A 51 -8.33 28.22 -14.53
CA SER A 51 -8.53 28.56 -13.10
C SER A 51 -10.01 28.62 -12.68
N SER A 52 -10.95 28.37 -13.59
CA SER A 52 -12.39 28.48 -13.41
C SER A 52 -13.07 27.30 -12.70
N CYS A 53 -12.34 26.25 -12.32
CA CYS A 53 -12.98 25.16 -11.59
C CYS A 53 -13.28 25.61 -10.15
N LEU A 54 -14.55 25.89 -9.90
CA LEU A 54 -15.05 26.30 -8.60
C LEU A 54 -15.29 25.03 -7.78
N LEU A 55 -14.39 24.79 -6.84
CA LEU A 55 -14.33 23.58 -6.05
C LEU A 55 -15.27 23.75 -4.85
N ARG A 56 -16.45 23.12 -4.92
CA ARG A 56 -17.12 22.68 -3.68
C ARG A 56 -16.25 21.56 -3.12
N LEU A 57 -15.92 21.60 -1.82
CA LEU A 57 -15.10 20.55 -1.19
C LEU A 57 -15.61 19.15 -1.60
N GLY A 58 -14.82 18.46 -2.41
CA GLY A 58 -15.19 17.24 -3.12
C GLY A 58 -14.18 16.94 -4.24
N PRO A 59 -14.18 15.73 -4.81
CA PRO A 59 -13.30 15.40 -5.93
C PRO A 59 -13.71 16.24 -7.15
N SER A 60 -12.84 17.15 -7.57
CA SER A 60 -12.98 17.82 -8.86
C SER A 60 -12.01 17.22 -9.87
N HIS A 61 -12.51 17.09 -11.09
CA HIS A 61 -11.82 16.44 -12.20
C HIS A 61 -10.95 17.42 -13.02
N GLU A 62 -10.94 18.73 -12.72
CA GLU A 62 -10.59 19.74 -13.73
C GLU A 62 -9.34 20.60 -13.45
N THR A 63 -8.53 20.28 -12.45
CA THR A 63 -7.39 21.15 -12.09
C THR A 63 -6.07 20.40 -12.09
N SER A 64 -5.51 20.17 -13.27
CA SER A 64 -4.09 19.83 -13.42
C SER A 64 -3.41 20.88 -14.30
N TRP A 65 -2.21 21.29 -13.90
CA TRP A 65 -1.43 22.29 -14.61
C TRP A 65 0.01 21.82 -14.76
N ARG A 66 0.57 22.05 -15.94
CA ARG A 66 1.99 21.81 -16.23
C ARG A 66 2.67 23.15 -16.40
N ILE A 67 3.77 23.34 -15.67
CA ILE A 67 4.57 24.56 -15.67
C ILE A 67 5.98 24.18 -16.06
N GLU A 68 6.56 24.91 -17.01
CA GLU A 68 7.89 24.67 -17.56
C GLU A 68 8.76 25.91 -17.36
N GLY A 69 10.05 25.72 -17.02
CA GLY A 69 11.02 26.81 -16.84
C GLY A 69 12.05 26.52 -15.74
N GLU A 70 13.24 27.11 -15.87
CA GLU A 70 14.36 26.92 -14.92
C GLU A 70 14.08 27.49 -13.52
N MET A 71 13.14 28.45 -13.42
CA MET A 71 12.84 29.20 -12.19
C MET A 71 11.98 28.43 -11.18
N VAL A 72 11.68 27.15 -11.40
CA VAL A 72 10.61 26.43 -10.67
C VAL A 72 11.09 25.74 -9.37
N THR A 73 12.28 26.06 -8.88
CA THR A 73 13.04 25.13 -8.01
C THR A 73 12.96 25.36 -6.49
N ARG A 74 12.43 26.48 -5.98
CA ARG A 74 12.56 26.80 -4.54
C ARG A 74 11.23 26.84 -3.79
N GLN A 75 10.28 27.67 -4.21
CA GLN A 75 9.06 27.93 -3.46
C GLN A 75 7.86 28.09 -4.39
N TRP A 76 6.71 27.54 -3.99
CA TRP A 76 5.46 27.72 -4.70
C TRP A 76 4.46 28.41 -3.79
N THR A 77 3.79 29.45 -4.28
CA THR A 77 2.69 30.11 -3.56
C THR A 77 1.42 29.89 -4.36
N ILE A 78 0.40 29.31 -3.74
CA ILE A 78 -0.88 29.10 -4.41
C ILE A 78 -1.87 30.13 -3.90
N GLU A 79 -2.50 30.84 -4.83
CA GLU A 79 -3.51 31.84 -4.56
C GLU A 79 -4.89 31.23 -4.83
N VAL A 80 -5.72 31.17 -3.79
CA VAL A 80 -7.11 30.72 -3.89
C VAL A 80 -8.05 31.88 -3.60
N ASN A 81 -9.09 31.98 -4.42
CA ASN A 81 -10.24 32.84 -4.18
C ASN A 81 -11.31 32.05 -3.42
N LEU A 82 -11.93 32.65 -2.42
CA LEU A 82 -13.06 32.08 -1.70
C LEU A 82 -14.35 32.82 -2.07
N SER A 83 -15.45 32.08 -2.15
CA SER A 83 -16.77 32.63 -2.47
C SER A 83 -17.88 31.97 -1.65
N GLU A 84 -18.92 32.75 -1.37
CA GLU A 84 -20.20 32.29 -0.84
C GLU A 84 -21.04 31.64 -1.96
N ASP A 85 -21.11 32.30 -3.13
CA ASP A 85 -21.92 31.89 -4.28
C ASP A 85 -21.02 31.48 -5.47
N PRO A 86 -21.25 30.31 -6.10
CA PRO A 86 -20.53 29.89 -7.29
C PRO A 86 -20.70 30.82 -8.52
N SER A 87 -21.75 31.65 -8.54
CA SER A 87 -22.09 32.54 -9.65
C SER A 87 -21.56 33.97 -9.50
N ASN A 88 -21.10 34.36 -8.31
CA ASN A 88 -20.76 35.75 -8.00
C ASN A 88 -19.46 35.88 -7.18
N VAL A 89 -18.32 36.00 -7.87
CA VAL A 89 -16.98 36.11 -7.26
C VAL A 89 -16.62 37.58 -6.94
N SER A 90 -17.59 38.47 -6.72
CA SER A 90 -17.37 39.91 -6.94
C SER A 90 -16.58 40.68 -5.87
N VAL A 91 -16.14 40.06 -4.76
CA VAL A 91 -14.95 40.49 -3.99
C VAL A 91 -14.36 39.25 -3.30
N PRO A 92 -13.50 38.45 -3.96
CA PRO A 92 -13.03 37.20 -3.38
C PRO A 92 -12.01 37.49 -2.29
N MET A 93 -12.17 36.86 -1.13
CA MET A 93 -11.06 36.77 -0.18
C MET A 93 -9.96 35.91 -0.81
N VAL A 94 -8.74 36.43 -0.76
CA VAL A 94 -7.57 35.78 -1.33
C VAL A 94 -6.76 35.14 -0.20
N ALA A 95 -6.73 33.82 -0.18
CA ALA A 95 -5.83 33.07 0.70
C ALA A 95 -4.58 32.64 -0.07
N LYS A 96 -3.44 32.62 0.62
CA LYS A 96 -2.16 32.18 0.09
C LYS A 96 -1.54 31.19 1.04
N PHE A 97 -0.95 30.14 0.48
CA PHE A 97 -0.15 29.19 1.24
C PHE A 97 1.10 28.85 0.44
N VAL A 98 2.15 28.49 1.18
CA VAL A 98 3.47 28.26 0.63
C VAL A 98 3.79 26.77 0.66
N CYS A 99 4.18 26.24 -0.49
CA CYS A 99 4.71 24.89 -0.64
C CYS A 99 6.23 24.98 -0.91
N PRO A 100 7.09 24.79 0.10
CA PRO A 100 8.52 24.54 -0.10
C PRO A 100 8.73 23.34 -1.03
N THR A 101 9.70 23.43 -1.94
CA THR A 101 10.00 22.32 -2.88
C THR A 101 11.45 21.84 -2.84
N ASN A 102 12.19 22.24 -1.81
CA ASN A 102 13.57 21.80 -1.62
C ASN A 102 13.63 20.30 -1.24
N ILE A 103 14.78 19.67 -1.41
CA ILE A 103 14.94 18.21 -1.22
C ILE A 103 14.63 17.79 0.23
N ALA A 104 14.88 18.66 1.20
CA ALA A 104 14.69 18.37 2.63
C ALA A 104 13.22 18.30 3.07
N THR A 105 12.30 18.93 2.35
CA THR A 105 10.87 18.96 2.71
C THR A 105 10.04 18.56 1.50
N GLU A 106 9.62 17.30 1.46
CA GLU A 106 8.78 16.78 0.39
C GLU A 106 7.27 16.94 0.66
N ALA A 107 6.85 17.13 1.90
CA ALA A 107 5.44 17.24 2.26
C ALA A 107 5.26 18.17 3.46
N GLY A 108 4.06 18.74 3.60
CA GLY A 108 3.72 19.60 4.73
C GLY A 108 2.26 20.01 4.72
N SER A 109 1.80 20.53 5.84
CA SER A 109 0.42 21.01 5.98
C SER A 109 0.36 22.34 6.72
N GLU A 110 -0.65 23.13 6.42
CA GLU A 110 -0.88 24.46 6.96
C GLU A 110 -2.38 24.70 7.14
N THR A 111 -2.76 25.36 8.24
CA THR A 111 -4.10 25.90 8.45
C THR A 111 -4.03 27.41 8.20
N VAL A 112 -4.73 27.88 7.17
CA VAL A 112 -4.74 29.30 6.78
C VAL A 112 -5.99 29.97 7.34
N ASN A 113 -5.84 31.08 8.06
CA ASN A 113 -6.96 31.91 8.47
C ASN A 113 -7.53 32.67 7.25
N ILE A 114 -8.83 32.55 7.03
CA ILE A 114 -9.49 33.04 5.82
C ILE A 114 -10.53 34.13 6.06
N ASP A 115 -10.93 34.35 7.31
CA ASP A 115 -11.76 35.49 7.69
C ASP A 115 -11.54 35.89 9.16
N SER A 116 -12.06 37.06 9.53
CA SER A 116 -12.00 37.58 10.91
C SER A 116 -12.94 36.88 11.88
N GLY A 117 -13.85 36.02 11.37
CA GLY A 117 -14.78 35.22 12.16
C GLY A 117 -14.18 33.89 12.64
N GLY A 118 -12.88 33.66 12.41
CA GLY A 118 -12.20 32.43 12.75
C GLY A 118 -12.33 31.33 11.69
N GLY A 119 -12.67 31.70 10.46
CA GLY A 119 -12.68 30.77 9.35
C GLY A 119 -11.27 30.26 9.01
N GLU A 120 -11.17 28.97 8.73
CA GLU A 120 -9.92 28.26 8.47
C GLU A 120 -9.99 27.44 7.17
N LEU A 121 -8.87 27.38 6.45
CA LEU A 121 -8.65 26.48 5.33
C LEU A 121 -7.43 25.59 5.62
N ASP A 122 -7.65 24.29 5.74
CA ASP A 122 -6.58 23.32 5.89
C ASP A 122 -6.06 22.86 4.54
N VAL A 123 -4.74 22.92 4.39
CA VAL A 123 -4.04 22.55 3.17
C VAL A 123 -2.93 21.56 3.50
N TYR A 124 -2.80 20.53 2.66
CA TYR A 124 -1.68 19.60 2.68
C TYR A 124 -1.06 19.54 1.28
N TYR A 125 0.27 19.47 1.20
CA TYR A 125 0.97 19.27 -0.06
C TYR A 125 1.95 18.10 0.02
N LEU A 126 2.15 17.45 -1.12
CA LEU A 126 3.12 16.39 -1.35
C LEU A 126 3.85 16.64 -2.67
N THR A 127 5.18 16.67 -2.61
CA THR A 127 6.07 16.78 -3.77
C THR A 127 6.56 15.39 -4.16
N ILE A 128 6.28 14.99 -5.39
CA ILE A 128 6.72 13.72 -5.98
C ILE A 128 7.81 14.01 -7.01
N ARG A 129 8.91 13.28 -6.91
CA ARG A 129 10.07 13.39 -7.81
C ARG A 129 10.23 12.09 -8.60
N PRO A 130 10.83 12.12 -9.81
CA PRO A 130 11.16 10.91 -10.54
C PRO A 130 12.15 10.05 -9.73
N THR A 131 12.06 8.73 -9.89
CA THR A 131 13.11 7.83 -9.39
C THR A 131 14.33 8.00 -10.29
N LEU A 132 15.41 8.59 -9.75
CA LEU A 132 16.64 8.76 -10.51
C LEU A 132 17.33 7.41 -10.75
N PRO A 133 17.95 7.21 -11.94
CA PRO A 133 18.78 6.04 -12.19
C PRO A 133 19.88 5.90 -11.14
N LEU A 134 20.23 4.67 -10.79
CA LEU A 134 21.43 4.42 -10.00
C LEU A 134 22.65 4.92 -10.80
N GLU A 135 23.49 5.75 -10.18
CA GLU A 135 24.78 6.14 -10.78
C GLU A 135 25.61 4.88 -10.98
N THR A 136 25.82 4.50 -12.25
CA THR A 136 26.74 3.41 -12.57
C THR A 136 28.15 3.96 -12.47
N ASN A 137 28.87 3.63 -11.41
CA ASN A 137 30.33 3.78 -11.43
C ASN A 137 30.85 3.01 -12.65
N GLU A 138 31.61 3.71 -13.48
CA GLU A 138 32.18 3.20 -14.72
C GLU A 138 32.87 1.84 -14.49
N GLY A 139 32.43 0.80 -15.21
CA GLY A 139 33.17 -0.48 -15.28
C GLY A 139 32.37 -1.76 -15.03
N HIS A 140 31.19 -1.70 -14.39
CA HIS A 140 30.32 -2.87 -14.26
C HIS A 140 29.00 -2.64 -14.98
N SER A 141 28.91 -3.19 -16.19
CA SER A 141 27.64 -3.38 -16.88
C SER A 141 26.78 -4.32 -16.03
N PHE A 142 25.98 -3.76 -15.12
CA PHE A 142 24.79 -4.47 -14.66
C PHE A 142 24.01 -4.80 -15.93
N LYS A 143 23.84 -6.09 -16.23
CA LYS A 143 22.90 -6.52 -17.25
C LYS A 143 21.59 -5.80 -16.92
N LYS A 144 21.17 -4.86 -17.76
CA LYS A 144 19.82 -4.29 -17.71
C LYS A 144 18.89 -5.48 -17.96
N ASN A 145 18.53 -6.20 -16.90
CA ASN A 145 17.45 -7.17 -16.96
C ASN A 145 16.21 -6.29 -17.16
N SER A 146 15.80 -6.15 -18.42
CA SER A 146 14.67 -5.32 -18.79
C SER A 146 13.47 -5.82 -18.01
N ALA A 147 13.04 -5.07 -17.00
CA ALA A 147 11.79 -5.32 -16.31
C ALA A 147 10.71 -5.47 -17.39
N ARG A 148 10.06 -6.63 -17.43
CA ARG A 148 9.04 -6.90 -18.43
C ARG A 148 7.75 -6.34 -17.85
N GLY A 149 7.27 -5.24 -18.42
CA GLY A 149 5.93 -4.77 -18.10
C GLY A 149 4.93 -5.89 -18.41
N PHE A 150 3.99 -6.12 -17.52
CA PHE A 150 2.93 -7.10 -17.69
C PHE A 150 1.59 -6.36 -17.57
N THR A 151 0.61 -6.73 -18.41
CA THR A 151 -0.67 -6.02 -18.46
C THR A 151 -1.72 -6.83 -17.71
N LEU A 152 -2.27 -6.26 -16.65
CA LEU A 152 -3.44 -6.82 -15.99
C LEU A 152 -4.67 -6.70 -16.89
N ARG A 153 -5.42 -7.79 -17.02
CA ARG A 153 -6.69 -7.80 -17.76
C ARG A 153 -7.71 -6.92 -17.01
N PRO A 154 -8.37 -5.96 -17.67
CA PRO A 154 -9.47 -5.22 -17.06
C PRO A 154 -10.65 -6.14 -16.72
N VAL A 155 -11.56 -5.65 -15.87
CA VAL A 155 -12.87 -6.29 -15.67
C VAL A 155 -13.67 -6.30 -16.97
N ASP A 156 -14.33 -7.41 -17.30
CA ASP A 156 -15.16 -7.56 -18.50
C ASP A 156 -16.42 -8.42 -18.26
N PRO A 157 -17.51 -7.80 -17.75
CA PRO A 157 -18.74 -8.50 -17.43
C PRO A 157 -19.60 -8.81 -18.67
N ALA A 158 -19.25 -8.28 -19.85
CA ALA A 158 -20.04 -8.51 -21.06
C ALA A 158 -19.81 -9.92 -21.64
N VAL A 159 -18.57 -10.40 -21.55
CA VAL A 159 -18.17 -11.75 -21.97
C VAL A 159 -18.13 -12.70 -20.78
N GLY A 160 -17.79 -12.20 -19.58
CA GLY A 160 -17.39 -13.05 -18.47
C GLY A 160 -16.05 -13.74 -18.74
N LEU A 161 -15.73 -14.74 -17.94
CA LEU A 161 -14.53 -15.57 -18.09
C LEU A 161 -14.86 -17.04 -17.91
N ASP A 162 -14.05 -17.89 -18.55
CA ASP A 162 -13.89 -19.26 -18.11
C ASP A 162 -13.24 -19.28 -16.72
N GLU A 163 -13.74 -20.13 -15.82
CA GLU A 163 -13.26 -20.18 -14.43
C GLU A 163 -11.77 -20.52 -14.30
N ALA A 164 -11.21 -21.29 -15.25
CA ALA A 164 -9.78 -21.61 -15.26
C ALA A 164 -8.91 -20.44 -15.73
N SER A 165 -9.51 -19.44 -16.38
CA SER A 165 -8.84 -18.21 -16.82
C SER A 165 -8.81 -17.10 -15.75
N LEU A 166 -9.51 -17.30 -14.62
CA LEU A 166 -9.53 -16.34 -13.52
C LEU A 166 -8.19 -16.37 -12.77
N LEU A 167 -7.52 -15.22 -12.65
CA LEU A 167 -6.26 -15.13 -11.93
C LEU A 167 -6.46 -15.45 -10.44
N CYS A 168 -5.84 -16.53 -9.97
CA CYS A 168 -5.85 -16.90 -8.55
C CYS A 168 -4.56 -16.40 -7.88
N VAL A 169 -4.70 -15.44 -6.96
CA VAL A 169 -3.60 -14.86 -6.19
C VAL A 169 -3.58 -15.51 -4.81
N GLY A 170 -2.45 -16.10 -4.42
CA GLY A 170 -2.29 -16.63 -3.06
C GLY A 170 -1.96 -15.51 -2.06
N HIS A 171 -2.83 -15.28 -1.08
CA HIS A 171 -2.66 -14.22 -0.08
C HIS A 171 -1.45 -14.55 0.81
N ARG A 172 -0.47 -13.63 0.91
CA ARG A 172 0.78 -13.83 1.68
C ARG A 172 1.51 -15.15 1.36
N GLY A 173 1.43 -15.60 0.11
CA GLY A 173 1.91 -16.92 -0.33
C GLY A 173 0.80 -17.96 -0.40
N MET A 174 0.86 -19.00 0.43
CA MET A 174 -0.10 -20.11 0.47
C MET A 174 -1.39 -19.81 1.25
N GLY A 175 -1.51 -18.62 1.83
CA GLY A 175 -2.66 -18.23 2.64
C GLY A 175 -2.28 -17.37 3.86
N ALA A 176 -3.23 -16.55 4.32
CA ALA A 176 -3.11 -15.82 5.58
C ALA A 176 -3.46 -16.71 6.77
N GLU A 177 -2.64 -16.63 7.82
CA GLU A 177 -2.81 -17.44 9.01
C GLU A 177 -3.99 -16.98 9.86
N LYS A 178 -4.63 -17.97 10.50
CA LYS A 178 -5.74 -17.73 11.41
C LYS A 178 -5.35 -18.13 12.83
N PRO A 179 -5.63 -17.29 13.84
CA PRO A 179 -5.33 -17.59 15.25
C PRO A 179 -5.93 -18.92 15.73
N GLU A 180 -7.11 -19.28 15.24
CA GLU A 180 -7.85 -20.49 15.62
C GLU A 180 -7.37 -21.77 14.91
N THR A 181 -6.52 -21.66 13.89
CA THR A 181 -6.01 -22.82 13.14
C THR A 181 -4.66 -23.26 13.72
N PRO A 182 -4.43 -24.57 13.93
CA PRO A 182 -3.12 -25.06 14.38
C PRO A 182 -1.99 -24.68 13.42
N ALA A 183 -0.84 -24.27 13.94
CA ALA A 183 0.28 -23.81 13.11
C ALA A 183 0.78 -24.91 12.16
N ASP A 184 0.81 -26.16 12.59
CA ASP A 184 1.19 -27.32 11.78
C ASP A 184 0.20 -27.68 10.66
N GLU A 185 -1.01 -27.11 10.68
CA GLU A 185 -2.04 -27.32 9.66
C GLU A 185 -2.13 -26.19 8.62
N GLN A 186 -1.38 -25.10 8.81
CA GLN A 186 -1.40 -23.93 7.92
C GLN A 186 0.01 -23.53 7.49
N TRP A 187 0.15 -22.92 6.33
CA TRP A 187 1.44 -22.43 5.86
C TRP A 187 1.82 -21.11 6.56
N PRO A 188 3.11 -20.90 6.89
CA PRO A 188 3.54 -19.64 7.49
C PRO A 188 3.46 -18.52 6.45
N GLU A 189 2.56 -17.56 6.66
CA GLU A 189 2.34 -16.44 5.76
C GLU A 189 3.61 -15.58 5.58
N ASN A 190 3.78 -14.96 4.41
CA ASN A 190 4.88 -14.03 4.12
C ASN A 190 6.30 -14.64 4.24
N THR A 191 6.43 -15.95 4.05
CA THR A 191 7.72 -16.66 4.14
C THR A 191 8.20 -17.24 2.81
N LEU A 192 9.52 -17.46 2.68
CA LEU A 192 10.10 -18.13 1.51
C LEU A 192 9.52 -19.54 1.30
N LEU A 193 9.20 -20.25 2.39
CA LEU A 193 8.60 -21.57 2.37
C LEU A 193 7.22 -21.53 1.68
N SER A 194 6.41 -20.54 2.07
CA SER A 194 5.08 -20.30 1.51
C SER A 194 5.16 -19.95 0.01
N PHE A 195 6.04 -19.02 -0.37
CA PHE A 195 6.19 -18.63 -1.77
C PHE A 195 6.73 -19.76 -2.66
N ASN A 196 7.73 -20.51 -2.17
CA ASN A 196 8.27 -21.65 -2.92
C ASN A 196 7.23 -22.76 -3.09
N LYS A 197 6.38 -22.99 -2.08
CA LYS A 197 5.28 -23.94 -2.23
C LYS A 197 4.25 -23.47 -3.25
N ALA A 198 3.87 -22.20 -3.23
CA ALA A 198 2.95 -21.64 -4.22
C ALA A 198 3.51 -21.81 -5.65
N ALA A 199 4.81 -21.57 -5.84
CA ALA A 199 5.49 -21.79 -7.12
C ALA A 199 5.50 -23.27 -7.54
N GLU A 200 5.65 -24.21 -6.59
CA GLU A 200 5.56 -25.65 -6.84
C GLU A 200 4.17 -26.08 -7.31
N LEU A 201 3.13 -25.51 -6.69
CA LEU A 201 1.73 -25.77 -7.04
C LEU A 201 1.26 -25.02 -8.29
N ASN A 202 2.16 -24.33 -8.99
CA ASN A 202 1.86 -23.51 -10.17
C ASN A 202 0.78 -22.45 -9.93
N VAL A 203 0.72 -21.90 -8.71
CA VAL A 203 -0.07 -20.71 -8.44
C VAL A 203 0.47 -19.59 -9.36
N PRO A 204 -0.38 -18.87 -10.10
CA PRO A 204 0.10 -17.89 -11.08
C PRO A 204 0.72 -16.67 -10.40
N MET A 205 0.20 -16.27 -9.25
CA MET A 205 0.65 -15.09 -8.51
C MET A 205 0.47 -15.27 -7.00
N VAL A 206 1.35 -14.68 -6.20
CA VAL A 206 1.14 -14.52 -4.75
C VAL A 206 1.19 -13.05 -4.38
N GLU A 207 0.40 -12.68 -3.39
CA GLU A 207 0.53 -11.40 -2.69
C GLU A 207 1.55 -11.53 -1.56
N LEU A 208 2.26 -10.44 -1.26
CA LEU A 208 3.14 -10.31 -0.10
C LEU A 208 3.26 -8.86 0.38
N ASP A 209 3.48 -8.67 1.68
CA ASP A 209 3.63 -7.35 2.29
C ASP A 209 5.10 -6.94 2.42
N VAL A 210 5.49 -5.77 1.88
CA VAL A 210 6.84 -5.19 2.09
C VAL A 210 6.82 -3.97 3.01
N GLN A 211 7.84 -3.86 3.85
CA GLN A 211 8.07 -2.73 4.74
C GLN A 211 9.52 -2.22 4.70
N PRO A 212 9.76 -0.92 4.88
CA PRO A 212 11.11 -0.36 4.96
C PRO A 212 11.75 -0.58 6.34
N LEU A 213 13.07 -0.45 6.37
CA LEU A 213 13.91 -0.53 7.57
C LEU A 213 14.66 0.78 7.78
N ARG A 214 15.12 1.08 8.99
CA ARG A 214 15.66 2.41 9.33
C ARG A 214 16.76 2.89 8.39
N ASP A 215 17.72 2.00 8.11
CA ASP A 215 18.97 2.32 7.41
C ASP A 215 19.35 1.25 6.37
N SER A 216 18.37 0.77 5.60
CA SER A 216 18.60 -0.18 4.52
C SER A 216 17.81 0.19 3.27
N ASN A 217 18.42 0.00 2.11
CA ASN A 217 17.69 0.07 0.84
C ASN A 217 16.91 -1.22 0.53
N ASP A 218 17.14 -2.27 1.32
CA ASP A 218 16.33 -3.49 1.28
C ASP A 218 15.06 -3.34 2.13
N LEU A 219 14.10 -4.23 1.90
CA LEU A 219 12.78 -4.22 2.52
C LEU A 219 12.57 -5.55 3.23
N VAL A 220 11.80 -5.55 4.32
CA VAL A 220 11.39 -6.77 5.01
C VAL A 220 10.00 -7.21 4.54
N ILE A 221 9.80 -8.51 4.39
CA ILE A 221 8.48 -9.09 4.13
C ILE A 221 7.79 -9.30 5.46
N TYR A 222 6.72 -8.56 5.73
CA TYR A 222 5.92 -8.71 6.95
C TYR A 222 4.64 -7.89 6.87
N HIS A 223 3.52 -8.43 7.36
CA HIS A 223 2.22 -7.77 7.27
C HIS A 223 2.02 -6.63 8.29
N SER A 224 2.42 -6.81 9.54
CA SER A 224 2.06 -5.87 10.62
C SER A 224 3.10 -4.76 10.77
N PHE A 225 2.68 -3.53 11.12
CA PHE A 225 3.62 -2.42 11.32
C PHE A 225 4.56 -2.63 12.52
N ASN A 226 4.11 -3.39 13.52
CA ASN A 226 4.86 -3.63 14.73
C ASN A 226 5.15 -5.12 14.95
N ILE A 227 6.33 -5.41 15.49
CA ILE A 227 6.68 -6.75 15.97
C ILE A 227 6.27 -6.82 17.44
N VAL A 228 5.38 -7.73 17.82
CA VAL A 228 5.16 -7.99 19.25
C VAL A 228 6.31 -8.88 19.73
N THR A 229 7.13 -8.35 20.65
CA THR A 229 8.28 -9.09 21.18
C THR A 229 8.14 -9.41 22.66
N LYS A 230 8.47 -10.64 23.05
CA LYS A 230 8.74 -10.98 24.45
C LYS A 230 10.22 -10.78 24.76
N ARG A 231 10.59 -9.59 25.25
CA ARG A 231 11.97 -9.30 25.66
C ARG A 231 12.37 -10.19 26.85
N SER A 232 13.37 -11.04 26.66
CA SER A 232 13.98 -11.81 27.76
C SER A 232 15.30 -11.17 28.18
N ASP A 233 15.48 -10.80 29.45
CA ASP A 233 16.74 -10.19 29.94
C ASP A 233 17.90 -11.18 30.14
N ARG A 234 17.74 -12.43 29.71
CA ARG A 234 18.78 -13.45 29.80
C ARG A 234 19.60 -13.48 28.51
N ILE A 235 20.91 -13.25 28.61
CA ILE A 235 21.87 -13.65 27.57
C ILE A 235 21.77 -15.18 27.47
N ARG A 236 21.27 -15.68 26.35
CA ARG A 236 21.10 -17.13 26.16
C ARG A 236 22.41 -17.72 25.64
N PRO A 237 22.85 -18.90 26.15
CA PRO A 237 24.11 -19.54 25.72
C PRO A 237 24.21 -19.83 24.22
N CYS A 238 23.08 -19.91 23.52
CA CYS A 238 22.98 -20.23 22.10
C CYS A 238 23.18 -19.04 21.14
N GLY A 239 23.29 -17.80 21.64
CA GLY A 239 23.53 -16.61 20.80
C GLY A 239 22.33 -16.09 20.01
N CYS A 240 21.16 -16.75 20.04
CA CYS A 240 19.94 -16.26 19.38
C CYS A 240 19.44 -14.92 19.99
N PRO A 241 18.78 -14.05 19.20
CA PRO A 241 18.45 -12.71 19.64
C PRO A 241 17.34 -12.66 20.70
N LYS A 242 17.22 -11.47 21.29
CA LYS A 242 16.39 -11.13 22.46
C LYS A 242 14.88 -11.06 22.18
N TYR A 243 14.46 -11.31 20.95
CA TYR A 243 13.13 -10.97 20.42
C TYR A 243 12.47 -12.20 19.76
N GLU A 244 11.22 -12.48 20.13
CA GLU A 244 10.35 -13.48 19.50
C GLU A 244 9.25 -12.71 18.75
N VAL A 245 8.89 -13.07 17.52
CA VAL A 245 7.77 -12.45 16.80
C VAL A 245 6.47 -13.13 17.24
N ASP A 246 5.56 -12.38 17.86
CA ASP A 246 4.16 -12.79 17.99
C ASP A 246 3.36 -12.21 16.81
N VAL A 247 2.69 -13.10 16.08
CA VAL A 247 1.93 -12.83 14.85
C VAL A 247 0.64 -12.07 15.16
N PHE A 248 0.21 -12.05 16.42
CA PHE A 248 -1.10 -11.53 16.82
C PHE A 248 -0.97 -10.33 17.77
N GLY A 249 -0.48 -9.20 17.24
CA GLY A 249 -0.50 -7.91 17.91
C GLY A 249 -1.55 -6.98 17.33
N GLU A 250 -2.38 -6.35 18.17
CA GLU A 250 -3.25 -5.25 17.72
C GLU A 250 -2.38 -4.13 17.12
N SER A 251 -2.64 -3.80 15.86
CA SER A 251 -2.04 -2.64 15.20
C SER A 251 -2.59 -1.36 15.83
N GLY A 252 -1.88 -0.84 16.83
CA GLY A 252 -2.11 0.50 17.36
C GLY A 252 -1.69 1.57 16.35
N ILE A 253 -1.94 2.84 16.68
CA ILE A 253 -1.49 3.95 15.84
C ILE A 253 0.01 4.06 15.90
N CYS A 254 0.63 3.97 14.72
CA CYS A 254 2.07 4.04 14.54
C CYS A 254 2.54 5.48 14.84
N ASN A 255 3.60 5.60 15.62
CA ASN A 255 4.26 6.87 15.89
C ASN A 255 5.71 6.61 16.31
N LYS A 256 6.55 7.65 16.33
CA LYS A 256 7.98 7.53 16.68
C LYS A 256 8.26 6.97 18.09
N LYS A 257 7.28 7.01 19.00
CA LYS A 257 7.43 6.51 20.37
C LYS A 257 7.14 5.01 20.47
N MET A 258 6.64 4.38 19.40
CA MET A 258 6.40 2.94 19.32
C MET A 258 7.75 2.22 19.17
N PRO A 259 8.24 1.53 20.21
CA PRO A 259 9.61 0.99 20.24
C PRO A 259 9.79 -0.25 19.36
N ASN A 260 8.71 -0.80 18.82
CA ASN A 260 8.67 -2.05 18.09
C ASN A 260 8.10 -1.90 16.66
N LEU A 261 8.13 -0.67 16.14
CA LEU A 261 7.75 -0.36 14.76
C LEU A 261 8.85 -0.83 13.80
N ILE A 262 8.51 -1.61 12.77
CA ILE A 262 9.44 -2.23 11.81
C ILE A 262 10.49 -1.23 11.26
N PRO A 263 10.09 -0.04 10.77
CA PRO A 263 11.03 0.98 10.29
C PRO A 263 12.08 1.47 11.27
N THR A 264 11.96 1.15 12.57
CA THR A 264 12.94 1.56 13.59
C THR A 264 14.08 0.55 13.74
N PHE A 265 13.91 -0.67 13.21
CA PHE A 265 14.91 -1.73 13.29
C PHE A 265 15.97 -1.60 12.19
N PHE A 266 17.20 -1.99 12.54
CA PHE A 266 18.29 -2.21 11.61
C PHE A 266 18.16 -3.60 10.98
N LEU A 267 18.77 -3.75 9.79
CA LEU A 267 18.75 -5.00 9.04
C LEU A 267 19.38 -6.18 9.83
N ASN A 268 20.46 -5.94 10.57
CA ASN A 268 21.08 -6.97 11.41
C ASN A 268 20.21 -7.37 12.62
N GLU A 269 19.38 -6.47 13.15
CA GLU A 269 18.47 -6.79 14.26
C GLU A 269 17.35 -7.74 13.82
N LEU A 270 16.89 -7.62 12.56
CA LEU A 270 15.86 -8.50 12.00
C LEU A 270 16.42 -9.79 11.40
N GLN A 271 17.66 -9.79 10.90
CA GLN A 271 18.31 -10.99 10.35
C GLN A 271 18.33 -12.16 11.32
N ASP A 272 18.53 -11.87 12.60
CA ASP A 272 18.65 -12.91 13.61
C ASP A 272 17.28 -13.36 14.18
N LEU A 273 16.20 -12.61 13.91
CA LEU A 273 14.87 -12.79 14.48
C LEU A 273 14.20 -14.05 13.92
N LYS A 274 14.06 -15.09 14.75
CA LYS A 274 13.48 -16.39 14.39
C LYS A 274 12.02 -16.52 14.80
N TRP A 275 11.31 -17.44 14.12
CA TRP A 275 9.94 -17.87 14.42
C TRP A 275 9.80 -18.45 15.84
N GLY A 276 8.72 -18.07 16.54
CA GLY A 276 8.09 -18.83 17.63
C GLY A 276 8.86 -18.93 18.95
N LEU A 277 8.16 -19.26 20.04
CA LEU A 277 8.73 -19.45 21.37
C LEU A 277 10.02 -20.28 21.31
N HIS A 278 11.09 -19.80 21.94
CA HIS A 278 12.28 -20.59 22.17
C HIS A 278 11.94 -21.73 23.16
N SER A 279 11.36 -22.82 22.64
CA SER A 279 11.32 -24.12 23.30
C SER A 279 12.75 -24.52 23.65
N LYS A 280 12.92 -25.32 24.72
CA LYS A 280 14.20 -25.82 25.27
C LYS A 280 15.07 -26.64 24.28
N THR A 281 14.77 -26.61 22.98
CA THR A 281 15.18 -27.53 21.92
C THR A 281 15.98 -26.85 20.80
N CYS A 282 16.74 -25.78 21.10
CA CYS A 282 17.59 -25.10 20.11
C CYS A 282 18.69 -26.01 19.50
N GLU A 283 18.98 -27.17 20.09
CA GLU A 283 19.88 -28.19 19.54
C GLU A 283 19.14 -29.37 18.89
N LYS A 284 17.87 -29.64 19.26
CA LYS A 284 17.12 -30.80 18.74
C LYS A 284 16.52 -30.56 17.35
N SER A 285 15.99 -29.36 17.08
CA SER A 285 15.33 -29.08 15.79
C SER A 285 16.30 -29.01 14.61
N THR A 286 17.55 -28.59 14.85
CA THR A 286 18.59 -28.53 13.82
C THR A 286 19.07 -29.94 13.44
N HIS A 287 19.26 -30.82 14.43
CA HIS A 287 19.63 -32.23 14.18
C HIS A 287 18.49 -33.04 13.52
N GLU A 288 17.24 -32.81 13.89
CA GLU A 288 16.08 -33.43 13.21
C GLU A 288 15.94 -32.94 11.76
N TYR A 289 16.27 -31.67 11.48
CA TYR A 289 16.32 -31.12 10.13
C TYR A 289 17.43 -31.75 9.28
N GLU A 290 18.66 -31.82 9.81
CA GLU A 290 19.80 -32.43 9.11
C GLU A 290 19.53 -33.91 8.82
N ALA A 291 18.99 -34.66 9.80
CA ALA A 291 18.61 -36.06 9.64
C ALA A 291 17.47 -36.25 8.62
N ALA A 292 16.47 -35.36 8.59
CA ALA A 292 15.37 -35.44 7.62
C ALA A 292 15.81 -35.08 6.20
N VAL A 293 16.78 -34.17 6.04
CA VAL A 293 17.38 -33.84 4.73
C VAL A 293 18.27 -34.98 4.24
N GLU A 294 19.01 -35.65 5.13
CA GLU A 294 19.79 -36.85 4.79
C GLU A 294 18.91 -38.04 4.41
N ASN A 295 17.79 -38.25 5.11
CA ASN A 295 16.82 -39.29 4.77
C ASN A 295 16.10 -39.02 3.44
N ALA A 296 15.72 -37.77 3.15
CA ALA A 296 15.13 -37.43 1.85
C ALA A 296 16.13 -37.62 0.69
N LYS A 297 17.43 -37.40 0.93
CA LYS A 297 18.51 -37.64 -0.06
C LYS A 297 18.84 -39.12 -0.24
N SER A 298 18.61 -39.97 0.78
CA SER A 298 18.87 -41.41 0.70
C SER A 298 17.75 -42.16 -0.03
N GLU A 299 16.50 -41.72 0.07
CA GLU A 299 15.37 -42.27 -0.69
C GLU A 299 15.51 -42.04 -2.22
N VAL A 300 16.12 -40.94 -2.64
CA VAL A 300 16.41 -40.62 -4.06
C VAL A 300 17.46 -41.56 -4.67
N LYS A 301 18.31 -42.22 -3.86
CA LYS A 301 19.36 -43.12 -4.35
C LYS A 301 18.88 -44.55 -4.63
N ASN A 302 17.67 -44.94 -4.22
CA ASN A 302 17.16 -46.32 -4.31
C ASN A 302 16.13 -46.54 -5.44
N GLY A 303 16.20 -45.80 -6.54
CA GLY A 303 15.64 -46.22 -7.83
C GLY A 303 14.11 -46.27 -7.96
N GLY A 304 13.35 -45.56 -7.12
CA GLY A 304 11.91 -45.37 -7.32
C GLY A 304 11.62 -44.37 -8.45
N GLU A 305 10.70 -44.71 -9.37
CA GLU A 305 10.21 -43.77 -10.38
C GLU A 305 9.59 -42.53 -9.71
N VAL A 306 10.17 -41.36 -10.00
CA VAL A 306 9.79 -40.10 -9.38
C VAL A 306 8.62 -39.50 -10.14
N SER A 307 7.42 -39.57 -9.56
CA SER A 307 6.37 -38.59 -9.84
C SER A 307 6.84 -37.23 -9.32
N ASN A 308 7.44 -36.45 -10.19
CA ASN A 308 8.24 -35.24 -9.90
C ASN A 308 7.42 -34.00 -9.49
N SER A 309 6.28 -34.14 -8.82
CA SER A 309 5.31 -33.04 -8.64
C SER A 309 4.90 -32.70 -7.19
N CYS A 310 5.59 -33.17 -6.15
CA CYS A 310 5.32 -32.70 -4.78
C CYS A 310 6.56 -32.84 -3.89
N LEU A 311 7.37 -31.79 -3.71
CA LEU A 311 8.69 -31.90 -3.06
C LEU A 311 8.90 -30.97 -1.85
N ILE A 312 8.09 -29.93 -1.65
CA ILE A 312 8.19 -29.07 -0.47
C ILE A 312 7.06 -29.37 0.52
N PRO A 313 7.32 -30.10 1.62
CA PRO A 313 6.38 -30.26 2.73
C PRO A 313 6.37 -29.02 3.65
N LEU A 314 5.25 -28.78 4.32
CA LEU A 314 5.14 -27.75 5.37
C LEU A 314 6.09 -28.09 6.53
N ARG A 315 7.18 -27.33 6.67
CA ARG A 315 8.20 -27.53 7.71
C ARG A 315 8.61 -26.19 8.33
N ARG A 316 7.87 -25.77 9.36
CA ARG A 316 8.09 -24.51 10.08
C ARG A 316 9.44 -24.39 10.80
N GLY A 317 10.15 -25.49 11.00
CA GLY A 317 11.51 -25.49 11.59
C GLY A 317 12.64 -25.14 10.63
N THR A 318 12.36 -24.90 9.35
CA THR A 318 13.37 -24.58 8.33
C THR A 318 13.65 -23.08 8.24
N GLN A 319 14.82 -22.69 7.74
CA GLN A 319 15.14 -21.27 7.45
C GLN A 319 14.17 -20.62 6.47
N GLN A 320 13.55 -21.41 5.58
CA GLN A 320 12.57 -20.88 4.63
C GLN A 320 11.27 -20.43 5.31
N ALA A 321 10.98 -20.89 6.53
CA ALA A 321 9.80 -20.53 7.30
C ALA A 321 10.01 -19.30 8.21
N GLU A 322 11.12 -18.57 8.05
CA GLU A 322 11.38 -17.31 8.76
C GLU A 322 10.35 -16.24 8.34
N TYR A 323 9.82 -15.47 9.31
CA TYR A 323 8.72 -14.50 9.12
C TYR A 323 9.16 -13.15 8.60
N LEU A 324 10.46 -12.87 8.63
CA LEU A 324 11.03 -11.58 8.24
C LEU A 324 12.07 -11.76 7.14
N PRO A 325 11.78 -12.52 6.05
CA PRO A 325 12.72 -12.58 4.94
C PRO A 325 12.85 -11.20 4.31
N PHE A 326 13.98 -10.91 3.68
CA PHE A 326 14.13 -9.67 2.92
C PHE A 326 13.56 -9.82 1.52
N PHE A 327 13.11 -8.70 0.97
CA PHE A 327 12.59 -8.66 -0.39
C PHE A 327 13.65 -9.07 -1.41
N SER A 328 14.91 -8.66 -1.22
CA SER A 328 16.03 -9.13 -2.05
C SER A 328 16.17 -10.66 -2.05
N GLN A 329 15.95 -11.32 -0.91
CA GLN A 329 16.00 -12.78 -0.80
C GLN A 329 14.84 -13.42 -1.58
N VAL A 330 13.63 -12.86 -1.50
CA VAL A 330 12.47 -13.32 -2.29
C VAL A 330 12.78 -13.22 -3.78
N LEU A 331 13.25 -12.04 -4.24
CA LEU A 331 13.57 -11.81 -5.65
C LEU A 331 14.67 -12.73 -6.17
N ALA A 332 15.66 -13.07 -5.34
CA ALA A 332 16.78 -13.92 -5.69
C ALA A 332 16.46 -15.42 -5.68
N THR A 333 15.63 -15.89 -4.74
CA THR A 333 15.49 -17.33 -4.45
C THR A 333 14.16 -17.95 -4.87
N VAL A 334 13.06 -17.19 -4.87
CA VAL A 334 11.75 -17.70 -5.31
C VAL A 334 11.75 -17.82 -6.83
N PRO A 335 11.19 -18.88 -7.44
CA PRO A 335 11.15 -19.02 -8.90
C PRO A 335 10.49 -17.82 -9.60
N THR A 336 11.12 -17.30 -10.66
CA THR A 336 10.64 -16.12 -11.41
C THR A 336 9.35 -16.33 -12.19
N ARG A 337 8.92 -17.59 -12.37
CA ARG A 337 7.61 -17.93 -12.96
C ARG A 337 6.42 -17.56 -12.07
N LEU A 338 6.65 -17.43 -10.75
CA LEU A 338 5.63 -17.01 -9.81
C LEU A 338 5.57 -15.48 -9.83
N ALA A 339 4.48 -14.91 -10.34
CA ALA A 339 4.27 -13.47 -10.30
C ALA A 339 4.05 -12.98 -8.86
N LEU A 340 4.33 -11.70 -8.58
CA LEU A 340 4.13 -11.11 -7.26
C LEU A 340 3.17 -9.93 -7.34
N ASP A 341 2.19 -9.90 -6.45
CA ASP A 341 1.53 -8.67 -6.01
C ASP A 341 2.25 -8.17 -4.76
N VAL A 342 2.97 -7.06 -4.88
CA VAL A 342 3.78 -6.50 -3.80
C VAL A 342 2.96 -5.41 -3.11
N GLU A 343 2.36 -5.73 -1.95
CA GLU A 343 1.68 -4.77 -1.09
C GLU A 343 2.73 -3.90 -0.37
N LEU A 344 2.82 -2.62 -0.74
CA LEU A 344 3.64 -1.66 -0.01
C LEU A 344 2.90 -1.22 1.25
N LYS A 345 3.33 -1.76 2.38
CA LYS A 345 2.71 -1.47 3.68
C LYS A 345 3.16 -0.11 4.19
N TYR A 346 2.30 0.88 4.01
CA TYR A 346 2.52 2.25 4.44
C TYR A 346 1.36 2.74 5.30
N PRO A 347 1.59 3.50 6.39
CA PRO A 347 0.51 4.01 7.22
C PRO A 347 -0.51 4.80 6.39
N GLN A 348 -1.79 4.60 6.69
CA GLN A 348 -2.90 5.24 5.95
C GLN A 348 -3.23 6.64 6.48
N ASP A 349 -2.61 7.04 7.59
CA ASP A 349 -2.83 8.30 8.27
C ASP A 349 -2.51 9.46 7.32
N THR A 350 -3.49 10.37 7.14
CA THR A 350 -3.31 11.58 6.32
C THR A 350 -3.56 12.84 7.15
N PRO A 351 -3.03 14.00 6.75
CA PRO A 351 -3.33 15.26 7.45
C PRO A 351 -4.82 15.57 7.47
N ASN A 352 -5.55 15.22 6.40
CA ASN A 352 -7.01 15.31 6.37
C ASN A 352 -7.68 14.55 7.52
N MET A 353 -7.22 13.33 7.81
CA MET A 353 -7.75 12.56 8.94
C MET A 353 -7.43 13.24 10.27
N ALA A 354 -6.20 13.75 10.44
CA ALA A 354 -5.80 14.50 11.63
C ALA A 354 -6.73 15.71 11.85
N PHE A 355 -7.01 16.49 10.80
CA PHE A 355 -7.92 17.63 10.88
C PHE A 355 -9.33 17.22 11.27
N LYS A 356 -9.87 16.16 10.68
CA LYS A 356 -11.19 15.64 11.06
C LYS A 356 -11.26 15.19 12.52
N LEU A 357 -10.23 14.48 12.99
CA LEU A 357 -10.18 14.03 14.39
C LEU A 357 -10.20 15.23 15.35
N VAL A 358 -9.43 16.29 15.07
CA VAL A 358 -9.40 17.49 15.90
C VAL A 358 -10.72 18.24 15.85
N HIS A 359 -11.20 18.55 14.65
CA HIS A 359 -12.27 19.53 14.45
C HIS A 359 -13.67 18.93 14.45
N GLU A 360 -13.85 17.70 13.96
CA GLU A 360 -15.14 17.03 13.89
C GLU A 360 -15.36 16.11 15.11
N MET A 361 -14.28 15.56 15.68
CA MET A 361 -14.35 14.56 16.76
C MET A 361 -13.79 15.07 18.10
N GLY A 362 -13.27 16.29 18.15
CA GLY A 362 -12.79 16.92 19.38
C GLY A 362 -11.56 16.26 20.00
N VAL A 363 -10.78 15.52 19.22
CA VAL A 363 -9.54 14.89 19.68
C VAL A 363 -8.49 15.97 19.94
N ASP A 364 -7.82 15.88 21.08
CA ASP A 364 -6.77 16.84 21.44
C ASP A 364 -5.62 16.83 20.41
N ARG A 365 -5.18 18.02 19.99
CA ARG A 365 -4.10 18.16 18.99
C ARG A 365 -2.78 17.55 19.48
N GLN A 366 -2.48 17.61 20.78
CA GLN A 366 -1.24 17.04 21.31
C GLN A 366 -1.28 15.51 21.31
N ALA A 367 -2.47 14.92 21.46
CA ALA A 367 -2.67 13.47 21.34
C ALA A 367 -2.45 12.94 19.92
N LEU A 368 -2.51 13.81 18.91
CA LEU A 368 -2.28 13.51 17.49
C LEU A 368 -0.89 13.96 17.00
N ASP A 369 0.08 14.15 17.90
CA ASP A 369 1.43 14.54 17.51
C ASP A 369 1.97 13.58 16.42
N GLU A 370 2.36 14.15 15.28
CA GLU A 370 2.83 13.46 14.07
C GLU A 370 1.82 12.58 13.32
N PHE A 371 0.60 12.40 13.84
CA PHE A 371 -0.47 11.72 13.12
C PHE A 371 -0.79 12.45 11.81
N GLY A 372 -0.98 11.70 10.74
CA GLY A 372 -1.14 12.25 9.40
C GLY A 372 0.18 12.63 8.71
N HIS A 373 1.33 12.49 9.38
CA HIS A 373 2.66 12.68 8.77
C HIS A 373 3.54 11.43 8.94
N PRO A 374 3.22 10.30 8.28
CA PRO A 374 3.97 9.05 8.45
C PRO A 374 5.47 9.17 8.17
N SER A 375 5.89 10.08 7.28
CA SER A 375 7.30 10.36 7.00
C SER A 375 8.13 10.85 8.20
N ARG A 376 7.51 11.17 9.35
CA ARG A 376 8.20 11.50 10.60
C ARG A 376 8.67 10.28 11.39
N TYR A 377 8.06 9.12 11.16
CA TYR A 377 8.34 7.88 11.89
C TYR A 377 8.47 6.65 10.97
N PHE A 378 8.30 6.85 9.66
CA PHE A 378 8.41 5.89 8.58
C PHE A 378 9.28 6.52 7.47
N TYR A 379 9.44 5.81 6.36
CA TYR A 379 10.06 6.39 5.17
C TYR A 379 9.22 7.52 4.58
N SER A 380 9.92 8.44 3.93
CA SER A 380 9.33 9.36 2.97
C SER A 380 8.60 8.58 1.86
N ILE A 381 7.52 9.12 1.30
CA ILE A 381 6.79 8.44 0.20
C ILE A 381 7.71 8.29 -1.02
N ASN A 382 8.52 9.30 -1.32
CA ASN A 382 9.49 9.20 -2.41
C ASN A 382 10.55 8.14 -2.12
N GLN A 383 11.10 8.11 -0.91
CA GLN A 383 12.14 7.17 -0.52
C GLN A 383 11.64 5.72 -0.61
N PHE A 384 10.44 5.44 -0.10
CA PHE A 384 9.88 4.09 -0.15
C PHE A 384 9.62 3.64 -1.59
N ALA A 385 8.96 4.48 -2.40
CA ALA A 385 8.71 4.19 -3.81
C ALA A 385 10.02 3.98 -4.59
N ASP A 386 11.02 4.84 -4.37
CA ASP A 386 12.32 4.74 -5.06
C ASP A 386 13.04 3.44 -4.71
N ASN A 387 13.03 3.02 -3.45
CA ASN A 387 13.69 1.80 -3.03
C ASN A 387 13.03 0.55 -3.62
N VAL A 388 11.69 0.49 -3.64
CA VAL A 388 10.94 -0.60 -4.28
C VAL A 388 11.23 -0.64 -5.78
N ILE A 389 11.11 0.50 -6.48
CA ILE A 389 11.35 0.58 -7.93
C ILE A 389 12.76 0.16 -8.29
N ARG A 390 13.78 0.64 -7.55
CA ARG A 390 15.18 0.27 -7.78
C ARG A 390 15.43 -1.22 -7.50
N SER A 391 14.87 -1.77 -6.42
CA SER A 391 15.00 -3.19 -6.10
C SER A 391 14.44 -4.06 -7.24
N LEU A 392 13.24 -3.74 -7.73
CA LEU A 392 12.62 -4.45 -8.85
C LEU A 392 13.38 -4.27 -10.18
N GLN A 393 13.89 -3.08 -10.47
CA GLN A 393 14.67 -2.83 -11.69
C GLN A 393 16.01 -3.57 -11.69
N THR A 394 16.61 -3.79 -10.51
CA THR A 394 17.92 -4.43 -10.38
C THR A 394 17.85 -5.94 -10.17
N GLN A 395 16.84 -6.41 -9.43
CA GLN A 395 16.73 -7.80 -8.96
C GLN A 395 15.44 -8.49 -9.40
N GLY A 396 14.49 -7.79 -10.03
CA GLY A 396 13.21 -8.36 -10.46
C GLY A 396 13.31 -9.44 -11.55
N ASN A 397 14.43 -9.50 -12.28
CA ASN A 397 14.78 -10.59 -13.21
C ASN A 397 13.67 -10.95 -14.23
N GLY A 398 12.94 -9.95 -14.71
CA GLY A 398 11.86 -10.12 -15.70
C GLY A 398 10.58 -10.77 -15.15
N ARG A 399 10.48 -10.95 -13.83
CA ARG A 399 9.27 -11.43 -13.15
C ARG A 399 8.10 -10.46 -13.40
N GLU A 400 6.89 -11.01 -13.51
CA GLU A 400 5.66 -10.23 -13.52
C GLU A 400 5.37 -9.69 -12.11
N ILE A 401 5.17 -8.38 -11.99
CA ILE A 401 5.03 -7.68 -10.71
C ILE A 401 3.87 -6.69 -10.78
N VAL A 402 2.95 -6.79 -9.83
CA VAL A 402 1.96 -5.77 -9.46
C VAL A 402 2.48 -5.02 -8.24
N LEU A 403 2.23 -3.72 -8.18
CA LEU A 403 2.39 -2.93 -6.97
C LEU A 403 1.02 -2.57 -6.43
N SER A 404 0.79 -2.81 -5.15
CA SER A 404 -0.46 -2.46 -4.49
C SER A 404 -0.20 -1.76 -3.16
N THR A 405 -1.12 -0.90 -2.71
CA THR A 405 -1.05 -0.29 -1.38
C THR A 405 -2.39 0.28 -0.95
N PHE A 406 -2.64 0.30 0.36
CA PHE A 406 -3.76 1.04 0.95
C PHE A 406 -3.51 2.56 1.00
N ASN A 407 -2.28 3.04 0.79
CA ASN A 407 -1.98 4.47 0.87
C ASN A 407 -2.10 5.14 -0.51
N ALA A 408 -3.10 6.00 -0.65
CA ALA A 408 -3.41 6.67 -1.92
C ALA A 408 -2.33 7.65 -2.42
N ASP A 409 -1.58 8.30 -1.53
CA ASP A 409 -0.46 9.17 -1.92
C ASP A 409 0.70 8.35 -2.48
N LEU A 410 0.95 7.16 -1.91
CA LEU A 410 1.95 6.22 -2.41
C LEU A 410 1.53 5.62 -3.77
N CYS A 411 0.25 5.28 -3.98
CA CYS A 411 -0.28 4.92 -5.30
C CYS A 411 0.02 6.00 -6.35
N LEU A 412 -0.26 7.26 -6.03
CA LEU A 412 0.00 8.39 -6.92
C LEU A 412 1.50 8.56 -7.18
N ALA A 413 2.34 8.40 -6.17
CA ALA A 413 3.80 8.45 -6.32
C ALA A 413 4.32 7.33 -7.24
N LEU A 414 3.87 6.09 -7.05
CA LEU A 414 4.22 4.97 -7.92
C LEU A 414 3.80 5.23 -9.36
N ARG A 415 2.56 5.71 -9.58
CA ARG A 415 2.06 6.01 -10.92
C ARG A 415 2.85 7.10 -11.63
N LEU A 416 3.27 8.13 -10.90
CA LEU A 416 4.06 9.23 -11.44
C LEU A 416 5.54 8.87 -11.62
N LYS A 417 6.08 7.90 -10.87
CA LYS A 417 7.50 7.53 -10.94
C LYS A 417 7.81 6.49 -12.01
N GLN A 418 6.84 5.65 -12.39
CA GLN A 418 7.08 4.53 -13.30
C GLN A 418 5.84 4.16 -14.12
N THR A 419 6.03 3.43 -15.23
CA THR A 419 4.96 2.91 -16.11
C THR A 419 5.12 1.42 -16.44
N THR A 420 6.05 0.74 -15.76
CA THR A 420 6.42 -0.65 -16.03
C THR A 420 5.53 -1.63 -15.30
N PHE A 421 5.26 -1.39 -14.02
CA PHE A 421 4.50 -2.26 -13.14
C PHE A 421 3.10 -1.68 -12.95
N PRO A 422 2.03 -2.47 -13.13
CA PRO A 422 0.68 -2.06 -12.79
C PRO A 422 0.57 -1.61 -11.33
N VAL A 423 -0.18 -0.53 -11.08
CA VAL A 423 -0.43 -0.01 -9.73
C VAL A 423 -1.91 -0.20 -9.39
N LEU A 424 -2.17 -0.97 -8.33
CA LEU A 424 -3.51 -1.20 -7.78
C LEU A 424 -3.69 -0.43 -6.47
N PHE A 425 -4.86 0.19 -6.29
CA PHE A 425 -5.22 0.77 -5.01
C PHE A 425 -6.01 -0.22 -4.16
N ILE A 426 -5.53 -0.49 -2.94
CA ILE A 426 -6.21 -1.37 -2.00
C ILE A 426 -7.18 -0.54 -1.15
N SER A 427 -8.43 -0.96 -1.09
CA SER A 427 -9.45 -0.27 -0.33
C SER A 427 -10.33 -1.23 0.43
N ARG A 428 -10.88 -0.76 1.55
CA ARG A 428 -11.87 -1.51 2.35
C ARG A 428 -13.29 -1.39 1.81
N ALA A 429 -13.49 -0.52 0.81
CA ALA A 429 -14.73 -0.38 0.04
C ALA A 429 -16.03 -0.25 0.88
N GLY A 430 -15.95 0.24 2.12
CA GLY A 430 -17.09 0.37 3.03
C GLY A 430 -17.58 -0.92 3.67
N CYS A 431 -16.81 -2.00 3.60
CA CYS A 431 -17.24 -3.32 4.12
C CYS A 431 -17.06 -3.50 5.63
N GLU A 432 -16.54 -2.49 6.33
CA GLU A 432 -16.33 -2.49 7.77
C GLU A 432 -17.51 -1.96 8.57
N GLN A 433 -17.41 -2.08 9.90
CA GLN A 433 -18.42 -1.55 10.80
C GLN A 433 -18.53 -0.02 10.67
N PRO A 434 -19.73 0.56 10.89
CA PRO A 434 -19.90 2.01 10.88
C PRO A 434 -19.03 2.71 11.93
N LEU A 435 -18.64 3.95 11.64
CA LEU A 435 -17.87 4.82 12.55
C LEU A 435 -18.42 4.84 13.98
N SER A 436 -19.75 4.83 14.12
CA SER A 436 -20.48 4.87 15.40
C SER A 436 -20.22 3.66 16.31
N VAL A 437 -19.76 2.54 15.76
CA VAL A 437 -19.38 1.35 16.54
C VAL A 437 -18.03 1.60 17.22
N TYR A 438 -17.09 2.25 16.53
CA TYR A 438 -15.75 2.53 17.06
C TYR A 438 -15.72 3.72 18.03
N THR A 439 -16.56 4.74 17.81
CA THR A 439 -16.61 5.92 18.71
C THR A 439 -17.21 5.61 20.08
N LYS A 440 -18.02 4.55 20.22
CA LYS A 440 -18.52 4.07 21.52
C LYS A 440 -17.45 3.37 22.38
N ALA A 441 -16.31 3.02 21.78
CA ALA A 441 -15.23 2.28 22.43
C ALA A 441 -14.08 3.19 22.94
N ILE A 442 -14.25 4.52 22.92
CA ILE A 442 -13.23 5.47 23.42
C ILE A 442 -13.13 5.34 24.94
N PRO A 443 -12.00 4.87 25.50
CA PRO A 443 -11.81 4.87 26.94
C PRO A 443 -11.71 6.32 27.44
N PRO A 444 -12.22 6.64 28.63
CA PRO A 444 -12.00 7.96 29.23
C PRO A 444 -10.49 8.19 29.43
N SER A 445 -9.97 9.22 28.74
CA SER A 445 -8.77 10.07 28.90
C SER A 445 -7.50 9.61 29.65
N HIS A 446 -7.34 8.35 30.06
CA HIS A 446 -6.19 7.89 30.85
C HIS A 446 -5.44 6.67 30.25
N SER A 447 -5.83 6.22 29.05
CA SER A 447 -5.10 5.19 28.29
C SER A 447 -4.75 5.73 26.90
N SER A 448 -3.51 6.17 26.73
CA SER A 448 -3.00 7.00 25.62
C SER A 448 -2.66 6.25 24.32
N THR A 449 -3.22 5.07 24.06
CA THR A 449 -2.77 4.21 22.95
C THR A 449 -3.83 3.84 21.91
N ARG A 450 -5.12 4.12 22.16
CA ARG A 450 -6.20 3.88 21.19
C ARG A 450 -6.90 5.19 20.86
N LEU A 451 -6.49 5.85 19.78
CA LEU A 451 -7.30 6.95 19.23
C LEU A 451 -8.54 6.35 18.54
N PRO A 452 -9.72 6.97 18.68
CA PRO A 452 -10.86 6.66 17.83
C PRO A 452 -10.68 7.25 16.45
N PRO A 453 -11.45 6.77 15.46
CA PRO A 453 -11.65 5.39 15.04
C PRO A 453 -10.47 4.93 14.15
N PRO A 454 -10.44 3.69 13.61
CA PRO A 454 -9.40 3.30 12.68
C PRO A 454 -9.24 4.33 11.53
N PRO A 455 -8.01 4.78 11.22
CA PRO A 455 -7.77 5.92 10.32
C PRO A 455 -8.47 5.82 8.96
N HIS A 456 -8.54 4.62 8.39
CA HIS A 456 -9.17 4.37 7.10
C HIS A 456 -10.66 4.76 7.04
N LEU A 457 -11.40 4.74 8.17
CA LEU A 457 -12.82 5.13 8.18
C LEU A 457 -13.06 6.63 7.96
N LEU A 458 -12.01 7.44 8.06
CA LEU A 458 -12.07 8.88 7.84
C LEU A 458 -11.76 9.27 6.39
N ASP A 459 -11.19 8.34 5.61
CA ASP A 459 -10.90 8.53 4.19
C ASP A 459 -12.06 8.05 3.31
N PRO A 460 -12.70 8.93 2.53
CA PRO A 460 -13.81 8.55 1.66
C PRO A 460 -13.45 7.44 0.67
N ARG A 461 -12.16 7.31 0.29
CA ARG A 461 -11.65 6.27 -0.61
C ARG A 461 -11.71 4.87 0.01
N HIS A 462 -11.93 4.73 1.31
CA HIS A 462 -12.08 3.41 1.96
C HIS A 462 -13.52 3.09 2.34
N ARG A 463 -14.46 4.02 2.16
CA ARG A 463 -15.83 3.93 2.67
C ARG A 463 -16.87 3.43 1.67
N ASN A 464 -16.55 3.39 0.39
CA ASN A 464 -17.51 3.04 -0.64
C ASN A 464 -16.81 2.51 -1.90
N ALA A 465 -17.18 1.32 -2.35
CA ALA A 465 -16.63 0.70 -3.56
C ALA A 465 -16.76 1.60 -4.82
N ALA A 466 -17.86 2.33 -4.98
CA ALA A 466 -18.02 3.23 -6.12
C ALA A 466 -17.01 4.40 -6.06
N ALA A 467 -16.79 4.98 -4.87
CA ALA A 467 -15.81 6.06 -4.69
C ALA A 467 -14.37 5.58 -4.98
N VAL A 468 -14.06 4.32 -4.64
CA VAL A 468 -12.78 3.68 -4.96
C VAL A 468 -12.57 3.64 -6.48
N VAL A 469 -13.57 3.15 -7.20
CA VAL A 469 -13.51 2.99 -8.66
C VAL A 469 -13.38 4.33 -9.38
N GLU A 470 -14.15 5.34 -8.94
CA GLU A 470 -14.04 6.71 -9.48
C GLU A 470 -12.66 7.31 -9.20
N TRP A 471 -12.13 7.16 -7.99
CA TRP A 471 -10.81 7.69 -7.64
C TRP A 471 -9.69 6.98 -8.40
N ALA A 472 -9.74 5.65 -8.51
CA ALA A 472 -8.76 4.87 -9.26
C ALA A 472 -8.73 5.29 -10.73
N HIS A 473 -9.90 5.50 -11.35
CA HIS A 473 -10.00 6.03 -12.70
C HIS A 473 -9.43 7.45 -12.80
N LEU A 474 -9.78 8.33 -11.87
CA LEU A 474 -9.32 9.73 -11.85
C LEU A 474 -7.79 9.83 -11.80
N ILE A 475 -7.14 8.98 -11.01
CA ILE A 475 -5.69 9.01 -10.80
C ILE A 475 -4.93 8.16 -11.83
N GLY A 476 -5.64 7.36 -12.63
CA GLY A 476 -5.04 6.53 -13.68
C GLY A 476 -4.36 5.29 -13.13
N MET A 477 -4.95 4.70 -12.09
CA MET A 477 -4.55 3.40 -11.59
C MET A 477 -4.88 2.31 -12.61
N ASP A 478 -4.16 1.20 -12.56
CA ASP A 478 -4.40 0.05 -13.43
C ASP A 478 -5.57 -0.81 -12.91
N GLY A 479 -5.97 -0.62 -11.65
CA GLY A 479 -7.07 -1.33 -11.03
C GLY A 479 -7.18 -1.12 -9.53
N VAL A 480 -7.95 -1.99 -8.88
CA VAL A 480 -8.23 -1.95 -7.44
C VAL A 480 -8.19 -3.33 -6.81
N VAL A 481 -7.89 -3.37 -5.51
CA VAL A 481 -8.02 -4.55 -4.65
C VAL A 481 -9.04 -4.18 -3.57
N ILE A 482 -10.17 -4.88 -3.50
CA ILE A 482 -11.28 -4.57 -2.58
C ILE A 482 -11.86 -5.84 -1.94
N PRO A 483 -12.57 -5.78 -0.79
CA PRO A 483 -13.23 -6.95 -0.26
C PRO A 483 -14.17 -7.61 -1.28
N GLY A 484 -14.33 -8.94 -1.22
CA GLY A 484 -15.25 -9.67 -2.10
C GLY A 484 -16.73 -9.39 -1.86
N LYS A 485 -17.10 -8.86 -0.68
CA LYS A 485 -18.47 -8.64 -0.25
C LYS A 485 -19.40 -7.92 -1.26
N PRO A 486 -18.96 -6.88 -2.00
CA PRO A 486 -19.78 -6.24 -3.03
C PRO A 486 -20.18 -7.18 -4.20
N PHE A 487 -19.46 -8.28 -4.39
CA PHE A 487 -19.67 -9.25 -5.48
C PHE A 487 -20.24 -10.59 -5.02
N GLU A 488 -20.32 -10.82 -3.70
CA GLU A 488 -20.69 -12.12 -3.11
C GLU A 488 -22.11 -12.56 -3.47
N THR A 489 -23.04 -11.61 -3.56
CA THR A 489 -24.44 -11.87 -3.91
C THR A 489 -24.77 -11.35 -5.30
N ALA A 490 -25.71 -12.01 -5.98
CA ALA A 490 -26.20 -11.60 -7.30
C ALA A 490 -27.10 -10.34 -7.18
N THR A 491 -26.48 -9.20 -6.89
CA THR A 491 -27.15 -7.90 -6.77
C THR A 491 -26.89 -7.04 -8.00
N ALA A 492 -27.83 -6.14 -8.30
CA ALA A 492 -27.65 -5.12 -9.33
C ALA A 492 -26.48 -4.18 -9.02
N GLU A 493 -26.18 -3.95 -7.73
CA GLU A 493 -25.07 -3.10 -7.28
C GLU A 493 -23.71 -3.69 -7.64
N GLY A 494 -23.47 -4.98 -7.33
CA GLY A 494 -22.22 -5.66 -7.67
C GLY A 494 -21.98 -5.74 -9.18
N ALA A 495 -23.03 -6.05 -9.96
CA ALA A 495 -22.96 -6.06 -11.42
C ALA A 495 -22.69 -4.65 -11.98
N GLY A 496 -23.39 -3.64 -11.47
CA GLY A 496 -23.18 -2.24 -11.86
C GLY A 496 -21.76 -1.75 -11.55
N LEU A 497 -21.17 -2.19 -10.44
CA LEU A 497 -19.79 -1.91 -10.09
C LEU A 497 -18.81 -2.54 -11.09
N ALA A 498 -19.00 -3.81 -11.46
CA ALA A 498 -18.19 -4.49 -12.47
C ALA A 498 -18.28 -3.80 -13.85
N HIS A 499 -19.48 -3.41 -14.28
CA HIS A 499 -19.66 -2.64 -15.52
C HIS A 499 -18.95 -1.28 -15.47
N ARG A 500 -18.95 -0.59 -14.33
CA ARG A 500 -18.24 0.68 -14.16
C ARG A 500 -16.72 0.48 -14.24
N MET A 501 -16.18 -0.54 -13.58
CA MET A 501 -14.76 -0.90 -13.69
C MET A 501 -14.35 -1.21 -15.13
N ALA A 502 -15.18 -1.96 -15.86
CA ALA A 502 -14.97 -2.26 -17.28
C ALA A 502 -14.95 -0.99 -18.15
N ALA A 503 -15.90 -0.07 -17.93
CA ALA A 503 -15.94 1.21 -18.64
C ALA A 503 -14.69 2.07 -18.40
N PHE A 504 -14.10 1.97 -17.20
CA PHE A 504 -12.85 2.65 -16.84
C PHE A 504 -11.58 1.84 -17.18
N ARG A 505 -11.75 0.63 -17.73
CA ARG A 505 -10.66 -0.32 -18.02
C ARG A 505 -9.81 -0.66 -16.79
N LEU A 506 -10.42 -0.72 -15.61
CA LEU A 506 -9.75 -1.08 -14.36
C LEU A 506 -9.73 -2.59 -14.18
N ALA A 507 -8.61 -3.11 -13.67
CA ALA A 507 -8.54 -4.45 -13.09
C ALA A 507 -9.20 -4.48 -11.70
N CYS A 508 -9.66 -5.66 -11.26
CA CYS A 508 -10.20 -5.87 -9.92
C CYS A 508 -9.82 -7.26 -9.40
N ILE A 509 -9.14 -7.29 -8.25
CA ILE A 509 -8.79 -8.51 -7.52
C ILE A 509 -9.44 -8.43 -6.13
N PRO A 510 -10.58 -9.09 -5.90
CA PRO A 510 -11.19 -9.07 -4.59
C PRO A 510 -10.44 -9.92 -3.57
N PHE A 511 -10.51 -9.55 -2.29
CA PHE A 511 -9.89 -10.30 -1.18
C PHE A 511 -10.85 -10.56 0.00
N GLY A 512 -10.41 -11.40 0.94
CA GLY A 512 -11.09 -11.69 2.20
C GLY A 512 -11.88 -13.00 2.20
N ALA A 513 -12.43 -13.36 3.36
CA ALA A 513 -12.93 -14.71 3.65
C ALA A 513 -13.97 -15.26 2.64
N CYS A 514 -14.86 -14.42 2.11
CA CYS A 514 -15.87 -14.86 1.13
C CYS A 514 -15.27 -15.28 -0.23
N VAL A 515 -14.08 -14.78 -0.56
CA VAL A 515 -13.43 -14.97 -1.85
C VAL A 515 -12.88 -16.39 -2.01
N SER A 516 -12.49 -17.02 -0.91
CA SER A 516 -11.88 -18.36 -0.88
C SER A 516 -12.92 -19.49 -0.96
N THR A 517 -13.93 -19.35 -1.83
CA THR A 517 -14.97 -20.35 -2.03
C THR A 517 -15.21 -20.64 -3.51
N PRO A 518 -15.51 -21.89 -3.91
CA PRO A 518 -15.80 -22.20 -5.30
C PRO A 518 -16.97 -21.38 -5.84
N THR A 519 -18.00 -21.13 -5.02
CA THR A 519 -19.15 -20.29 -5.38
C THR A 519 -18.73 -18.87 -5.74
N PHE A 520 -17.83 -18.26 -4.96
CA PHE A 520 -17.31 -16.93 -5.28
C PHE A 520 -16.44 -16.94 -6.54
N LYS A 521 -15.62 -17.98 -6.76
CA LYS A 521 -14.84 -18.14 -8.01
C LYS A 521 -15.72 -18.06 -9.24
N ARG A 522 -16.80 -18.85 -9.27
CA ARG A 522 -17.79 -18.84 -10.37
C ARG A 522 -18.36 -17.46 -10.58
N ARG A 523 -18.76 -16.82 -9.48
CA ARG A 523 -19.35 -15.48 -9.52
C ARG A 523 -18.36 -14.43 -10.05
N ALA A 524 -17.10 -14.49 -9.62
CA ALA A 524 -16.05 -13.62 -10.10
C ALA A 524 -15.79 -13.82 -11.60
N ALA A 525 -15.83 -15.07 -12.09
CA ALA A 525 -15.72 -15.40 -13.51
C ALA A 525 -16.92 -14.90 -14.32
N GLU A 526 -18.16 -15.06 -13.84
CA GLU A 526 -19.38 -14.51 -14.46
C GLU A 526 -19.31 -12.98 -14.61
N LEU A 527 -18.81 -12.29 -13.58
CA LEU A 527 -18.62 -10.84 -13.59
C LEU A 527 -17.38 -10.40 -14.40
N GLY A 528 -16.61 -11.37 -14.91
CA GLY A 528 -15.37 -11.14 -15.61
C GLY A 528 -14.37 -10.33 -14.80
N LEU A 529 -14.28 -10.55 -13.49
CA LEU A 529 -13.28 -9.91 -12.61
C LEU A 529 -11.86 -10.36 -12.97
N THR A 530 -10.85 -9.52 -12.74
CA THR A 530 -9.46 -9.81 -13.16
C THR A 530 -8.92 -11.08 -12.49
N GLY A 531 -9.15 -11.19 -11.19
CA GLY A 531 -8.69 -12.30 -10.38
C GLY A 531 -9.35 -12.30 -9.01
N ILE A 532 -8.85 -13.14 -8.13
CA ILE A 532 -9.27 -13.28 -6.73
C ILE A 532 -8.04 -13.57 -5.86
N CYS A 533 -7.99 -12.98 -4.66
CA CYS A 533 -6.95 -13.23 -3.67
C CYS A 533 -7.49 -14.17 -2.57
N ILE A 534 -6.88 -15.35 -2.43
CA ILE A 534 -7.40 -16.46 -1.60
C ILE A 534 -6.52 -16.74 -0.38
N ASP A 535 -7.17 -17.03 0.74
CA ASP A 535 -6.57 -17.23 2.07
C ASP A 535 -6.13 -18.68 2.33
N ASP A 536 -6.57 -19.64 1.51
CA ASP A 536 -6.18 -21.04 1.64
C ASP A 536 -5.96 -21.63 0.24
N VAL A 537 -4.74 -21.43 -0.25
CA VAL A 537 -4.31 -21.91 -1.57
C VAL A 537 -4.31 -23.43 -1.60
N HIS A 538 -3.93 -24.11 -0.52
CA HIS A 538 -3.83 -25.57 -0.56
C HIS A 538 -5.19 -26.23 -0.77
N ARG A 539 -6.27 -25.69 -0.19
CA ARG A 539 -7.63 -26.22 -0.38
C ARG A 539 -8.36 -25.65 -1.60
N ASN A 540 -7.91 -24.51 -2.11
CA ASN A 540 -8.62 -23.74 -3.15
C ASN A 540 -7.75 -23.38 -4.37
N ALA A 541 -6.57 -23.99 -4.54
CA ALA A 541 -5.79 -23.91 -5.77
C ALA A 541 -6.53 -24.72 -6.85
N TRP A 542 -7.47 -24.05 -7.49
CA TRP A 542 -8.38 -24.59 -8.49
C TRP A 542 -7.81 -24.49 -9.90
#